data_AF-A0A3E1NG17-F1
#
_entry.id   AF-A0A3E1NG17-F1
#
_cell.length_a   1.000
_cell.length_b   1.000
_cell.length_c   1.000
_cell.angle_alpha   90.00
_cell.angle_beta   90.00
_cell.angle_gamma   90.00
#
_symmetry.space_group_name_H-M   'P 1'
#
loop_
_entity.id
_entity.type
_entity.pdbx_description
1 polymer ?
#
loop_
_entity_poly.entity_id
_entity_poly.type
_entity_poly.pdbx_seq_one_letter_code
_entity_poly.pdbx_strand_id
1 'polypeptide(L)' 'MSKFKDVVVTLSKKDPKTGDPAAAGHTFVIGVLGNKKTWYEIESEQLNKLQNDDLQQALFKLLHPQTHH' A
#
# COMPACT_ATOMS: atom_id res chain seq x y z
N MET A 1 -15.12 10.36 -10.75
CA MET A 1 -13.86 10.29 -9.98
C MET A 1 -13.53 8.82 -9.76
N SER A 2 -12.32 8.38 -10.09
CA SER A 2 -11.94 6.97 -9.95
C SER A 2 -11.79 6.61 -8.47
N LYS A 3 -12.48 5.57 -8.00
CA LYS A 3 -12.52 5.14 -6.58
C LYS A 3 -11.16 4.80 -5.95
N PHE A 4 -10.12 4.60 -6.76
CA PHE A 4 -8.76 4.36 -6.26
C PHE A 4 -8.06 5.63 -5.79
N LYS A 5 -8.48 6.81 -6.25
CA LYS A 5 -7.92 8.10 -5.81
C LYS A 5 -8.27 8.45 -4.37
N ASP A 6 -9.29 7.78 -3.82
CA ASP A 6 -9.68 7.88 -2.42
C ASP A 6 -8.76 7.05 -1.49
N VAL A 7 -7.83 6.26 -2.04
CA VAL A 7 -6.86 5.50 -1.25
C VAL A 7 -5.76 6.43 -0.76
N VAL A 8 -5.68 6.59 0.57
CA VAL A 8 -4.58 7.29 1.22
C VAL A 8 -3.39 6.35 1.34
N VAL A 9 -2.25 6.73 0.75
CA VAL A 9 -1.00 5.96 0.78
C VAL A 9 -0.08 6.55 1.84
N THR A 10 0.51 5.68 2.66
CA THR A 10 1.53 6.05 3.65
C THR A 10 2.69 5.07 3.55
N LEU A 11 3.92 5.58 3.47
CA LEU A 11 5.13 4.79 3.46
C LEU A 11 5.70 4.69 4.87
N SER A 12 6.06 3.48 5.31
CA SER A 12 6.60 3.22 6.63
C SER A 12 7.79 2.27 6.57
N LYS A 13 8.86 2.56 7.32
CA LYS A 13 9.96 1.61 7.56
C LYS A 13 9.71 0.74 8.81
N LYS A 14 8.48 0.70 9.29
CA LYS A 14 8.02 -0.16 10.38
C LYS A 14 6.84 -0.98 9.92
N ASP A 15 6.84 -2.26 10.29
CA ASP A 15 5.73 -3.17 10.07
C ASP A 15 4.48 -2.61 10.77
N PRO A 16 3.38 -2.37 10.05
CA PRO A 16 2.19 -1.75 10.61
C PRO A 16 1.37 -2.67 11.53
N LYS A 17 1.70 -3.96 11.61
CA LYS A 17 1.08 -4.96 12.49
C LYS A 17 1.91 -5.21 13.75
N THR A 18 3.22 -5.37 13.62
CA THR A 18 4.10 -5.71 14.75
C THR A 18 4.86 -4.51 15.31
N GLY A 19 5.03 -3.45 14.52
CA GLY A 19 5.82 -2.28 14.89
C GLY A 19 7.34 -2.47 14.72
N ASP A 20 7.76 -3.67 14.29
CA ASP A 20 9.16 -3.99 14.03
C ASP A 20 9.72 -3.19 12.85
N PRO A 21 11.04 -2.93 12.80
CA PRO A 21 11.65 -2.32 11.64
C PRO A 21 11.49 -3.22 10.41
N ALA A 22 11.25 -2.60 9.25
CA ALA A 22 11.28 -3.27 7.96
C ALA A 22 12.65 -3.90 7.71
N ALA A 23 12.69 -4.97 6.91
CA ALA A 23 13.93 -5.56 6.46
C ALA A 23 14.82 -4.51 5.75
N ALA A 24 16.13 -4.69 5.79
CA ALA A 24 17.06 -3.76 5.17
C ALA A 24 16.76 -3.66 3.67
N GLY A 25 16.52 -2.45 3.18
CA GLY A 25 16.13 -2.22 1.80
C GLY A 25 14.63 -2.34 1.53
N HIS A 26 13.78 -2.65 2.51
CA HIS A 26 12.34 -2.75 2.34
C HIS A 26 11.58 -1.56 2.93
N THR A 27 10.39 -1.30 2.41
CA THR A 27 9.44 -0.29 2.88
C THR A 27 8.03 -0.86 2.82
N PHE A 28 7.23 -0.58 3.85
CA PHE A 28 5.81 -0.92 3.86
C PHE A 28 4.99 0.19 3.22
N VAL A 29 4.16 -0.19 2.26
CA VAL A 29 3.16 0.68 1.63
C VAL A 29 1.83 0.39 2.30
N ILE A 30 1.31 1.36 3.03
CA ILE A 30 0.08 1.26 3.80
C ILE A 30 -1.02 2.02 3.06
N GLY A 31 -2.13 1.36 2.80
CA GLY A 31 -3.30 1.94 2.13
C GLY A 31 -4.52 1.96 3.03
N VAL A 32 -5.21 3.11 3.06
CA VAL A 32 -6.49 3.27 3.76
C VAL A 32 -7.55 3.74 2.77
N LEU A 33 -8.70 3.04 2.74
CA LEU A 33 -9.87 3.40 1.96
C LEU A 33 -11.12 3.32 2.86
N GLY A 34 -11.60 4.48 3.30
CA GLY A 34 -12.66 4.57 4.31
C GLY A 34 -12.28 3.83 5.60
N ASN A 35 -13.05 2.81 5.98
CA ASN A 35 -12.80 2.00 7.19
C ASN A 35 -11.89 0.79 6.93
N LYS A 36 -11.43 0.57 5.69
CA LYS A 36 -10.55 -0.54 5.34
C LYS A 36 -9.11 -0.08 5.30
N LYS A 37 -8.22 -0.85 5.93
CA LYS A 37 -6.77 -0.63 5.91
C LYS A 37 -6.09 -1.92 5.47
N THR A 38 -5.10 -1.80 4.59
CA THR A 38 -4.23 -2.89 4.17
C THR A 38 -2.81 -2.36 3.99
N TRP A 39 -1.86 -3.26 3.83
CA TRP A 39 -0.48 -2.91 3.53
C TRP A 39 0.20 -4.06 2.78
N TYR A 40 1.29 -3.73 2.10
CA TYR A 40 2.23 -4.70 1.55
C TYR A 40 3.66 -4.20 1.71
N GLU A 41 4.59 -5.13 1.63
CA GLU A 41 6.02 -4.84 1.66
C GLU A 41 6.55 -4.77 0.24
N ILE A 42 7.43 -3.81 -0.01
CA ILE A 42 8.13 -3.65 -1.28
C ILE A 42 9.58 -3.25 -1.03
N GLU A 43 10.45 -3.62 -1.96
CA GLU A 43 11.82 -3.09 -1.99
C GLU A 43 11.80 -1.58 -2.22
N SER A 44 12.60 -0.86 -1.43
CA SER A 44 12.71 0.59 -1.46
C SER A 44 13.26 1.09 -2.80
N GLU A 45 14.08 0.29 -3.49
CA GLU A 45 14.56 0.62 -4.83
C GLU A 45 13.44 0.62 -5.87
N GLN A 46 12.43 -0.24 -5.70
CA GLN A 46 11.27 -0.29 -6.58
C GLN A 46 10.36 0.93 -6.37
N LEU A 47 10.30 1.49 -5.15
CA LEU A 47 9.53 2.73 -4.90
C LEU A 47 10.03 3.91 -5.75
N ASN A 48 11.32 3.98 -6.07
CA ASN A 48 11.86 5.04 -6.94
C ASN A 48 11.36 4.93 -8.39
N LYS A 49 10.86 3.76 -8.79
CA LYS A 49 10.36 3.48 -10.15
C LYS A 49 8.84 3.56 -10.24
N LEU A 50 8.14 3.61 -9.11
CA LEU A 50 6.68 3.59 -9.04
C LEU A 50 6.14 5.01 -8.84
N GLN A 51 5.02 5.31 -9.49
CA GLN A 51 4.27 6.52 -9.22
C GLN A 51 3.25 6.29 -8.12
N ASN A 52 2.76 7.38 -7.53
CA ASN A 52 1.75 7.32 -6.47
C ASN A 52 0.46 6.63 -6.96
N ASP A 53 0.08 6.85 -8.23
CA ASP A 53 -1.06 6.17 -8.85
C ASP A 53 -0.88 4.64 -8.92
N ASP A 54 0.35 4.16 -9.17
CA ASP A 54 0.64 2.71 -9.15
C ASP A 54 0.44 2.11 -7.76
N LEU A 55 0.93 2.81 -6.72
CA LEU A 55 0.77 2.41 -5.32
C LEU A 55 -0.71 2.41 -4.91
N GLN A 56 -1.45 3.45 -5.27
CA GLN A 56 -2.89 3.54 -5.01
C GLN A 56 -3.66 2.43 -5.72
N GLN A 57 -3.31 2.10 -6.96
CA GLN A 57 -3.97 1.04 -7.71
C GLN A 57 -3.68 -0.35 -7.12
N ALA A 58 -2.44 -0.61 -6.71
CA ALA A 58 -2.07 -1.86 -6.05
C ALA A 58 -2.82 -2.03 -4.72
N LEU A 59 -2.85 -0.99 -3.88
CA LEU A 59 -3.61 -0.98 -2.63
C LEU A 59 -5.11 -1.11 -2.86
N PHE A 60 -5.67 -0.46 -3.88
CA PHE A 60 -7.09 -0.55 -4.21
C PHE A 60 -7.49 -1.99 -4.56
N LYS A 61 -6.66 -2.71 -5.32
CA LYS A 61 -6.90 -4.14 -5.63
C LYS A 61 -6.91 -5.00 -4.37
N LEU A 62 -6.05 -4.72 -3.40
CA LEU A 62 -6.00 -5.42 -2.11
C LEU A 62 -7.17 -5.07 -1.19
N LEU A 63 -7.61 -3.81 -1.18
CA LEU A 63 -8.73 -3.32 -0.37
C LEU A 63 -10.10 -3.68 -0.93
N HIS A 64 -10.15 -3.87 -2.25
CA HIS A 64 -11.35 -4.19 -3.01
C HIS A 64 -11.06 -5.37 -3.95
N PRO A 65 -10.78 -6.58 -3.42
CA PRO A 65 -10.72 -7.77 -4.24
C PRO A 65 -12.08 -7.87 -4.91
N GLN A 66 -12.11 -7.77 -6.25
CA GLN A 66 -13.32 -8.10 -6.99
C GLN A 66 -13.56 -9.58 -6.77
N THR A 67 -14.41 -9.93 -5.81
CA THR A 67 -15.10 -11.20 -5.80
C THR A 67 -15.86 -11.24 -7.12
N HIS A 68 -15.31 -11.97 -8.10
CA HIS A 68 -16.10 -12.46 -9.21
C HIS A 68 -17.22 -13.30 -8.57
N HIS A 69 -18.39 -12.70 -8.45
CA HIS A 69 -19.64 -13.41 -8.16
C HIS A 69 -20.06 -14.18 -9.40
#